data_AF-A0A1G5RXV6-F1
#
_entry.id   AF-A0A1G5RXV6-F1
#
_cell.length_a   1.000
_cell.length_b   1.000
_cell.length_c   1.000
_cell.angle_alpha   90.00
_cell.angle_beta   90.00
_cell.angle_gamma   90.00
#
_symmetry.space_group_name_H-M   'P 1'
#
loop_
_entity.id
_entity.type
_entity.pdbx_description
1 polymer ?
#
loop_
_entity_poly.entity_id
_entity_poly.type
_entity_poly.pdbx_seq_one_letter_code
_entity_poly.pdbx_strand_id
1 'polypeptide(L)' 'MELIYYKCPLCGFIHQVPEYWMDFSPEDELEMEHINLETKEPCSETKLQKVKP' A
#
# COMPACT_ATOMS: atom_id res chain seq x y z
N MET A 1 -7.33 -6.16 16.23
CA MET A 1 -6.08 -5.70 15.59
C MET A 1 -6.48 -4.99 14.33
N GLU A 2 -6.35 -3.66 14.30
CA GLU A 2 -6.68 -2.88 13.12
C GLU A 2 -5.55 -2.99 12.10
N LEU A 3 -5.94 -3.13 10.83
CA LEU A 3 -5.05 -3.23 9.68
C LEU A 3 -5.29 -2.00 8.82
N ILE A 4 -4.20 -1.38 8.41
CA ILE A 4 -4.21 -0.30 7.44
C ILE A 4 -3.87 -0.91 6.10
N TYR A 5 -4.69 -0.58 5.10
CA TYR A 5 -4.52 -1.05 3.75
C TYR A 5 -4.02 0.11 2.88
N TYR A 6 -3.00 -0.14 2.10
CA TYR A 6 -2.47 0.77 1.10
C TYR A 6 -2.61 0.13 -0.26
N LYS A 7 -3.28 0.81 -1.21
CA LYS A 7 -3.56 0.27 -2.54
C LYS A 7 -2.85 1.08 -3.61
N CYS A 8 -2.20 0.39 -4.54
CA CYS A 8 -1.68 0.99 -5.76
C CYS A 8 -2.85 1.37 -6.69
N PRO A 9 -2.96 2.63 -7.13
CA PRO A 9 -4.01 3.05 -8.06
C PRO A 9 -3.83 2.49 -9.48
N LEU A 10 -2.62 2.06 -9.85
CA LEU A 10 -2.32 1.51 -11.18
C LEU A 10 -2.56 0.01 -11.27
N CYS A 11 -1.88 -0.79 -10.45
CA CYS A 11 -1.92 -2.26 -10.56
C CYS A 11 -2.84 -2.94 -9.55
N GLY A 12 -3.42 -2.18 -8.62
CA GLY A 12 -4.30 -2.73 -7.59
C GLY A 12 -3.60 -3.54 -6.51
N PHE A 13 -2.27 -3.55 -6.44
CA PHE A 13 -1.50 -4.14 -5.33
C PHE A 13 -1.95 -3.57 -4.00
N ILE A 14 -2.12 -4.43 -2.98
CA ILE A 14 -2.55 -4.05 -1.64
C ILE A 14 -1.44 -4.43 -0.66
N HIS A 15 -0.90 -3.43 0.03
CA HIS A 15 -0.03 -3.60 1.17
C HIS A 15 -0.84 -3.48 2.46
N GLN A 16 -0.72 -4.47 3.33
CA GLN A 16 -1.44 -4.54 4.60
C GLN A 16 -0.44 -4.36 5.74
N VAL A 17 -0.62 -3.30 6.51
CA VAL A 17 0.24 -2.94 7.63
C VAL A 17 -0.58 -2.97 8.91
N PRO A 18 -0.17 -3.69 9.95
CA PRO A 18 -0.81 -3.59 11.24
C PRO A 18 -0.71 -2.16 11.77
N GLU A 19 -1.80 -1.62 12.30
CA GLU A 19 -1.83 -0.23 12.77
C GLU A 19 -0.75 0.04 13.84
N TYR A 20 -0.43 -0.93 14.68
CA TYR A 20 0.61 -0.81 15.71
C TYR A 20 2.05 -0.74 15.17
N TRP A 21 2.27 -1.00 13.87
CA TRP A 21 3.55 -0.78 13.19
C TRP A 21 3.68 0.63 12.63
N MET A 22 2.55 1.32 12.44
CA MET A 22 2.56 2.72 12.08
C MET A 22 2.65 3.53 13.38
N ASP A 23 3.45 4.59 13.38
CA ASP A 23 3.38 5.60 14.44
C ASP A 23 1.95 6.14 14.56
N PHE A 24 1.68 6.89 15.63
CA PHE A 24 0.36 7.43 16.01
C PHE A 24 -0.43 8.15 14.89
N SER A 25 0.23 8.49 13.77
CA SER A 25 -0.35 9.09 12.56
C SER A 25 0.10 8.36 11.29
N PRO A 26 -0.58 7.27 10.88
CA PRO A 26 -0.33 6.61 9.60
C PRO A 26 -0.58 7.55 8.42
N GLU A 27 0.44 7.78 7.59
CA GLU A 27 0.39 8.64 6.40
C GLU A 27 -0.67 8.17 5.40
N ASP A 28 -1.27 9.11 4.67
CA ASP A 28 -2.28 8.82 3.64
C ASP A 28 -1.66 8.22 2.36
N GLU A 29 -0.36 8.39 2.16
CA GLU A 29 0.40 7.84 1.04
C GLU A 29 1.64 7.12 1.57
N LEU A 30 1.99 6.00 0.96
CA LEU A 30 3.17 5.19 1.28
C LEU A 30 3.97 4.94 0.01
N GLU A 31 5.25 5.31 -0.01
CA GLU A 31 6.14 5.02 -1.12
C GLU A 31 6.77 3.63 -0.93
N MET A 32 6.40 2.67 -1.78
CA MET A 32 6.84 1.29 -1.76
C MET A 32 6.94 0.71 -3.17
N GLU A 33 8.13 0.22 -3.51
CA GLU A 33 8.32 -0.62 -4.69
C GLU A 33 7.57 -1.95 -4.53
N HIS A 34 6.75 -2.29 -5.51
CA HIS A 34 5.95 -3.51 -5.50
C HIS A 34 5.84 -4.10 -6.90
N ILE A 35 5.45 -5.37 -6.96
CA ILE A 35 5.27 -6.11 -8.20
C ILE A 35 3.82 -5.98 -8.62
N ASN A 36 3.58 -5.60 -9.88
CA ASN A 36 2.27 -5.67 -10.48
C ASN A 36 1.89 -7.16 -10.60
N LEU A 37 0.86 -7.59 -9.87
CA LEU A 37 0.43 -8.99 -9.82
C LEU A 37 -0.13 -9.49 -11.16
N GLU A 38 -0.60 -8.60 -12.03
CA GLU A 38 -1.12 -8.92 -13.35
C GLU A 38 0.01 -9.17 -14.35
N THR A 39 1.00 -8.27 -14.42
CA THR A 39 2.11 -8.37 -15.38
C THR A 39 3.31 -9.15 -14.85
N LYS A 40 3.39 -9.35 -13.53
CA LYS A 40 4.55 -9.93 -12.80
C LYS A 40 5.84 -9.11 -12.94
N GLU A 41 5.71 -7.85 -13.30
CA GLU A 41 6.82 -6.90 -13.46
C GLU A 41 6.79 -5.85 -12.34
N PRO A 42 7.92 -5.20 -12.00
CA PRO A 42 7.91 -4.08 -11.06
C PRO A 42 6.96 -2.99 -11.54
N CYS A 43 6.09 -2.52 -10.65
CA CYS A 43 5.15 -1.45 -10.98
C CYS A 43 5.92 -0.14 -11.18
N SER A 44 5.55 0.64 -12.19
CA SER A 44 6.12 1.97 -12.40
C SER A 44 5.65 2.99 -11.37
N GLU A 45 4.54 2.71 -10.67
CA GLU A 45 4.05 3.51 -9.57
C GLU A 45 4.57 2.95 -8.26
N THR A 46 5.22 3.80 -7.48
CA THR A 46 5.72 3.46 -6.14
C THR A 46 4.81 4.00 -5.06
N LYS A 47 3.87 4.89 -5.38
CA LYS A 47 2.96 5.46 -4.38
C LYS A 47 1.73 4.58 -4.19
N LEU A 48 1.54 4.14 -2.96
CA LEU A 48 0.36 3.45 -2.50
C LEU A 48 -0.51 4.42 -1.72
N GLN A 49 -1.83 4.39 -1.95
CA GLN A 49 -2.77 5.24 -1.26
C GLN A 49 -3.48 4.47 -0.16
N LYS A 50 -3.56 5.07 1.03
CA LYS A 50 -4.30 4.51 2.15
C LYS A 50 -5.78 4.36 1.76
N VAL A 51 -6.28 3.14 1.84
CA VAL A 51 -7.69 2.84 1.66
C VAL A 51 -8.29 2.51 3.02
N LYS A 52 -9.40 3.16 3.34
CA LYS A 52 -10.19 2.78 4.50
C LYS A 52 -10.83 1.41 4.24
N PRO A 53 -10.92 0.54 5.27
CA PRO A 53 -11.65 -0.72 5.16
C PRO A 53 -13.14 -0.51 4.84
#